data_AF-A0A699ZWM4-F1
#
_entry.id   AF-A0A699ZWM4-F1
#
_cell.length_a   1.000
_cell.length_b   1.000
_cell.length_c   1.000
_cell.angle_alpha   90.00
_cell.angle_beta   90.00
_cell.angle_gamma   90.00
#
_symmetry.space_group_name_H-M   'P 1'
#
loop_
_entity.id
_entity.type
_entity.pdbx_description
1 polymer ?
#
loop_
_entity_poly.entity_id
_entity_poly.type
_entity_poly.pdbx_seq_one_letter_code
_entity_poly.pdbx_strand_id
1 'polypeptide(L)'
;MPGDAGDARKSSKSCDEAFGRLIAEGISPDKLYEAVTTQVVEVVLTAHPTQVNRRTLQYKHTRIAALLQQNDRPDLVKEERDNLLEDIAREVTALWQTDELRRQKPSPVD
;
A
#
# COMPACT_ATOMS: atom_id res chain seq x y z
N MET A 1 21.09 -30.76 -1.86
CA MET A 1 21.67 -29.42 -1.61
C MET A 1 20.55 -28.41 -1.77
N PRO A 2 20.12 -27.74 -0.68
CA PRO A 2 18.89 -26.98 -0.64
C PRO A 2 19.10 -25.55 -1.15
N GLY A 3 18.20 -25.10 -2.02
CA GLY A 3 18.06 -23.70 -2.38
C GLY A 3 17.31 -22.98 -1.27
N ASP A 4 18.03 -22.15 -0.54
CA ASP A 4 17.52 -21.16 0.40
C ASP A 4 16.67 -20.14 -0.38
N ALA A 5 15.36 -20.38 -0.40
CA ALA A 5 14.37 -19.47 -0.95
C ALA A 5 13.87 -18.56 0.18
N GLY A 6 14.65 -17.52 0.44
CA GLY A 6 14.23 -16.20 0.92
C GLY A 6 13.05 -16.19 1.88
N ASP A 7 13.35 -16.29 3.18
CA ASP A 7 12.50 -15.80 4.26
C ASP A 7 12.36 -14.27 4.17
N ALA A 8 11.48 -13.83 3.28
CA ALA A 8 11.21 -12.42 3.05
C ALA A 8 9.70 -12.23 2.87
N ARG A 9 8.93 -12.43 3.95
CA ARG A 9 7.68 -11.70 4.30
C ARG A 9 6.94 -12.39 5.44
N LYS A 10 7.06 -11.80 6.65
CA LYS A 10 6.02 -11.53 7.67
C LYS A 10 6.54 -11.73 9.10
N SER A 11 7.29 -10.75 9.62
CA SER A 11 7.06 -10.34 11.00
C SER A 11 6.43 -8.95 10.94
N SER A 12 5.10 -8.91 10.99
CA SER A 12 4.45 -7.74 11.56
C SER A 12 4.88 -7.77 13.02
N LYS A 13 6.00 -7.11 13.35
CA LYS A 13 6.44 -6.98 14.74
C LYS A 13 5.33 -6.23 15.46
N SER A 14 4.46 -6.98 16.14
CA SER A 14 3.38 -6.40 16.93
C SER A 14 4.00 -5.55 18.02
N CYS A 15 3.30 -4.52 18.47
CA CYS A 15 3.70 -3.80 19.68
C CYS A 15 3.87 -4.78 20.85
N ASP A 16 3.02 -5.80 20.94
CA ASP A 16 3.09 -6.84 21.97
C ASP A 16 4.39 -7.66 21.91
N GLU A 17 4.84 -7.99 20.69
CA GLU A 17 6.10 -8.72 20.48
C GLU A 17 7.29 -7.85 20.88
N ALA A 18 7.26 -6.58 20.50
CA ALA A 18 8.30 -5.61 20.85
C ALA A 18 8.38 -5.38 22.37
N PHE A 19 7.23 -5.19 23.03
CA PHE A 19 7.16 -4.98 24.48
C PHE A 19 7.57 -6.23 25.25
N GLY A 20 7.10 -7.42 24.83
CA GLY A 20 7.47 -8.69 25.44
C GLY A 20 8.99 -8.93 25.41
N ARG A 21 9.64 -8.61 24.29
CA ARG A 21 11.11 -8.69 24.17
C ARG A 21 11.82 -7.70 25.09
N LEU A 22 11.37 -6.45 25.16
CA LEU A 22 11.99 -5.41 26.00
C LEU A 22 11.90 -5.74 27.50
N ILE A 23 10.78 -6.32 27.94
CA ILE A 23 10.63 -6.80 29.32
C ILE A 23 11.57 -8.01 29.58
N ALA A 24 11.68 -8.94 28.62
CA ALA A 24 12.58 -10.09 28.74
C ALA A 24 14.07 -9.67 28.79
N GLU A 25 14.43 -8.55 28.17
CA GLU A 25 15.77 -7.94 28.24
C GLU A 25 16.01 -7.16 29.55
N GLY A 26 15.04 -7.10 30.45
CA GLY A 26 15.18 -6.54 31.80
C GLY A 26 14.72 -5.09 31.95
N ILE A 27 14.02 -4.53 30.97
CA ILE A 27 13.40 -3.20 31.11
C ILE A 27 12.17 -3.33 32.00
N SER A 28 12.07 -2.48 33.03
CA SER A 28 10.90 -2.49 33.91
C SER A 28 9.65 -2.03 33.16
N PRO A 29 8.47 -2.62 33.45
CA PRO A 29 7.21 -2.19 32.85
C PRO A 29 6.94 -0.68 33.03
N ASP A 30 7.30 -0.12 34.20
CA ASP A 30 7.10 1.31 34.49
C ASP A 30 7.93 2.21 33.57
N LYS A 31 9.19 1.86 33.31
CA LYS A 31 10.06 2.61 32.39
C LYS A 31 9.57 2.51 30.95
N LEU A 32 9.08 1.34 30.55
CA LEU A 32 8.50 1.15 29.22
C LEU A 32 7.22 1.98 29.05
N TYR A 33 6.37 2.00 30.07
CA TYR A 33 5.15 2.80 30.10
C TYR A 33 5.45 4.30 30.00
N GLU A 34 6.39 4.80 30.79
CA GLU A 34 6.82 6.20 30.74
C GLU A 34 7.39 6.58 29.35
N ALA A 35 8.22 5.73 28.76
CA ALA A 35 8.79 5.95 27.44
C ALA A 35 7.71 6.02 26.34
N VAL A 36 6.73 5.12 26.36
CA VAL A 36 5.65 5.09 25.36
C VAL A 36 4.70 6.28 25.54
N THR A 37 4.39 6.68 26.78
CA THR A 37 3.49 7.80 27.06
C THR A 37 4.10 9.17 26.79
N THR A 38 5.43 9.27 26.77
CA THR A 38 6.17 10.50 26.44
C THR A 38 6.68 10.55 25.00
N GLN A 39 6.53 9.45 24.25
CA GLN A 39 6.97 9.38 22.86
C GLN A 39 6.09 10.26 21.96
N VAL A 40 6.74 11.09 21.14
CA VAL A 40 6.07 11.88 20.10
C VAL A 40 6.57 11.41 18.74
N VAL A 41 5.62 11.07 17.86
CA VAL A 41 5.90 10.73 16.46
C VAL A 41 5.18 11.76 15.60
N GLU A 42 5.95 12.57 14.89
CA GLU A 42 5.42 13.54 13.95
C GLU A 42 5.62 13.03 12.52
N VAL A 43 4.53 12.98 11.75
CA VAL A 43 4.57 12.60 10.34
C VAL A 43 4.54 13.87 9.50
N VAL A 44 5.70 14.25 8.96
CA VAL A 44 5.81 15.36 8.02
C VAL A 44 5.59 14.85 6.61
N LEU A 45 4.41 15.14 6.04
CA LEU A 45 4.12 14.85 4.65
C LEU A 45 4.76 15.92 3.78
N THR A 46 5.81 15.55 3.05
CA THR A 46 6.42 16.42 2.05
C THR A 46 5.78 16.15 0.70
N ALA A 47 5.42 17.21 -0.02
CA ALA A 47 5.00 17.08 -1.40
C ALA A 47 6.22 16.68 -2.24
N HIS A 48 6.25 15.43 -2.71
CA HIS A 48 7.20 15.05 -3.74
C HIS A 48 6.63 15.55 -5.09
N PRO A 49 7.36 16.37 -5.88
CA PRO A 49 6.81 17.01 -7.09
C PRO A 49 6.33 16.03 -8.18
N THR A 50 6.67 14.73 -8.08
CA THR A 50 6.12 13.66 -8.94
C THR A 50 4.91 12.91 -8.35
N GLN A 51 4.57 13.12 -7.08
CA GLN A 51 3.47 12.42 -6.40
C GLN A 51 2.13 13.15 -6.50
N VAL A 52 2.09 14.42 -6.89
CA VAL A 52 0.82 15.17 -7.03
C VAL A 52 -0.10 14.54 -8.10
N ASN A 53 0.44 13.84 -9.10
CA ASN A 53 -0.37 13.09 -10.09
C ASN A 53 -0.96 11.75 -9.57
N ARG A 54 -0.68 11.32 -8.33
CA ARG A 54 -0.97 9.94 -7.88
C ARG A 54 -2.41 9.65 -7.51
N ARG A 55 -3.24 10.60 -7.03
CA ARG A 55 -4.52 10.21 -6.40
C ARG A 55 -5.47 9.53 -7.39
N THR A 56 -5.57 10.06 -8.61
CA THR A 56 -6.39 9.47 -9.68
C THR A 56 -5.82 8.14 -10.15
N LEU A 57 -4.50 8.03 -10.30
CA LEU A 57 -3.83 6.80 -10.70
C LEU A 57 -3.95 5.71 -9.63
N GLN A 58 -3.79 6.07 -8.36
CA GLN A 58 -3.96 5.18 -7.23
C GLN A 58 -5.39 4.66 -7.16
N TYR A 59 -6.38 5.53 -7.36
CA TYR A 59 -7.78 5.10 -7.47
C TYR A 59 -7.98 4.11 -8.61
N LYS A 60 -7.42 4.38 -9.79
CA LYS A 60 -7.49 3.47 -10.95
C LYS A 60 -6.81 2.12 -10.67
N HIS A 61 -5.64 2.10 -10.04
CA HIS A 61 -4.98 0.87 -9.63
C HIS A 61 -5.79 0.07 -8.62
N THR A 62 -6.36 0.73 -7.60
CA THR A 62 -7.23 0.06 -6.62
C THR A 62 -8.47 -0.53 -7.30
N ARG A 63 -9.06 0.19 -8.26
CA ARG A 63 -10.21 -0.30 -9.02
C ARG A 63 -9.87 -1.51 -9.89
N ILE A 64 -8.73 -1.49 -10.60
CA ILE A 64 -8.27 -2.63 -11.40
C ILE A 64 -8.02 -3.85 -10.50
N ALA A 65 -7.40 -3.66 -9.33
CA ALA A 65 -7.17 -4.76 -8.38
C ALA A 65 -8.50 -5.39 -7.91
N ALA A 66 -9.52 -4.57 -7.63
CA ALA A 66 -10.84 -5.07 -7.25
C ALA A 66 -11.53 -5.83 -8.39
N LEU A 67 -11.41 -5.37 -9.64
CA LEU A 67 -11.95 -6.08 -10.81
C LEU A 67 -11.24 -7.42 -11.03
N LEU A 68 -9.91 -7.47 -10.92
CA LEU A 68 -9.16 -8.72 -11.01
C LEU A 68 -9.56 -9.70 -9.91
N GLN A 69 -9.74 -9.23 -8.67
CA GLN A 69 -10.22 -10.09 -7.59
C GLN A 69 -11.63 -10.64 -7.86
N GLN A 70 -12.50 -9.85 -8.48
CA GLN A 70 -13.82 -10.32 -8.91
C GLN A 70 -13.71 -11.35 -10.04
N ASN A 71 -12.77 -11.19 -10.98
CA ASN A 71 -12.53 -12.13 -12.07
C ASN A 71 -12.08 -13.52 -11.59
N ASP A 72 -11.41 -13.59 -10.44
CA ASP A 72 -10.91 -14.84 -9.85
C ASP A 72 -12.03 -15.68 -9.19
N ARG A 73 -13.27 -15.16 -9.17
CA ARG A 73 -14.42 -15.90 -8.66
C ARG A 73 -14.75 -17.10 -9.55
N PRO A 74 -14.91 -18.31 -8.98
CA PRO A 74 -15.18 -19.52 -9.76
C PRO A 74 -16.63 -19.62 -10.24
N ASP A 75 -17.53 -18.78 -9.73
CA ASP A 75 -18.98 -18.84 -9.94
C ASP A 75 -19.51 -17.81 -10.95
N LEU A 76 -18.62 -17.20 -11.76
CA LEU A 76 -19.00 -16.21 -12.76
C LEU A 76 -19.67 -16.84 -13.99
N VAL A 77 -20.79 -16.24 -14.41
CA VAL A 77 -21.41 -16.54 -15.71
C VAL A 77 -20.59 -15.88 -16.82
N LYS A 78 -20.63 -16.46 -18.02
CA LYS A 78 -19.89 -15.95 -19.20
C LYS A 78 -20.10 -14.45 -19.45
N GLU A 79 -21.34 -13.99 -19.39
CA GLU A 79 -21.69 -12.58 -19.60
C GLU A 79 -21.06 -11.66 -18.53
N GLU A 80 -21.08 -12.08 -17.26
CA GLU A 80 -20.46 -11.34 -16.16
C GLU A 80 -18.95 -11.24 -16.34
N ARG A 81 -18.31 -12.33 -16.78
CA ARG A 81 -16.87 -12.36 -17.07
C ARG A 81 -16.52 -11.45 -18.25
N ASP A 82 -17.31 -11.49 -19.33
CA ASP A 82 -17.06 -10.67 -20.52
C ASP A 82 -17.21 -9.17 -20.18
N ASN A 83 -18.24 -8.79 -19.41
CA ASN A 83 -18.41 -7.42 -18.91
C ASN A 83 -17.25 -6.97 -18.02
N LEU A 84 -16.78 -7.86 -17.14
CA LEU A 84 -15.67 -7.57 -16.23
C LEU A 84 -14.35 -7.37 -16.99
N LEU A 85 -14.09 -8.18 -18.02
CA LEU A 85 -12.93 -7.99 -18.90
C LEU A 85 -13.00 -6.66 -19.67
N GLU A 86 -14.19 -6.26 -20.12
CA GLU A 86 -14.40 -4.96 -20.75
C GLU A 86 -14.10 -3.81 -19.78
N ASP A 87 -14.56 -3.92 -18.52
CA ASP A 87 -14.29 -2.93 -17.49
C ASP A 87 -12.80 -2.82 -17.15
N ILE A 88 -12.08 -3.95 -17.08
CA ILE A 88 -10.61 -3.96 -16.91
C ILE A 88 -9.94 -3.25 -18.10
N ALA A 89 -10.32 -3.60 -19.32
CA ALA A 89 -9.75 -3.00 -20.53
C ALA A 89 -9.99 -1.49 -20.59
N ARG A 90 -11.17 -1.03 -20.15
CA ARG A 90 -11.51 0.39 -20.06
C ARG A 90 -10.61 1.12 -19.07
N GLU A 91 -10.36 0.56 -17.89
CA GLU A 91 -9.48 1.19 -16.89
C GLU A 91 -8.01 1.21 -17.33
N VAL A 92 -7.52 0.13 -17.95
CA VAL A 92 -6.16 0.07 -18.51
C VAL A 92 -5.99 1.09 -19.64
N THR A 93 -6.98 1.22 -20.51
CA THR A 93 -6.97 2.22 -21.59
C THR A 93 -6.97 3.64 -21.02
N ALA A 94 -7.79 3.91 -20.00
CA ALA A 94 -7.82 5.21 -19.35
C ALA A 94 -6.49 5.55 -18.65
N LEU A 95 -5.79 4.56 -18.08
CA LEU A 95 -4.42 4.74 -17.57
C LEU A 95 -3.46 5.08 -18.72
N TRP A 96 -3.49 4.31 -19.81
CA TRP A 96 -2.61 4.53 -20.96
C TRP A 96 -2.79 5.91 -21.63
N GLN A 97 -4.03 6.40 -21.68
CA GLN A 97 -4.36 7.71 -22.25
C GLN A 97 -4.05 8.88 -21.31
N THR A 98 -3.78 8.63 -20.03
CA THR A 98 -3.41 9.68 -19.08
C THR A 98 -1.91 9.94 -19.21
N ASP A 99 -1.53 11.09 -19.79
CA ASP A 99 -0.12 11.50 -19.89
C ASP A 99 0.44 11.81 -18.50
N GLU A 100 1.23 10.88 -17.96
CA GLU A 100 1.86 10.99 -16.63
C GLU A 100 3.08 11.92 -16.63
N LEU A 101 3.64 12.23 -17.81
CA LEU A 101 4.86 13.01 -17.91
C LEU A 101 4.53 14.50 -17.80
N ARG A 102 4.61 15.05 -16.58
CA ARG A 102 4.60 16.51 -16.38
C ARG A 102 5.77 17.12 -17.17
N ARG A 103 5.50 17.68 -18.34
CA ARG A 103 6.49 18.41 -19.16
C ARG A 103 6.85 19.78 -18.59
N GLN A 104 6.13 20.24 -17.56
CA GLN A 104 6.37 21.52 -16.89
C GLN A 104 6.56 21.34 -15.37
N LYS A 105 7.47 22.14 -14.80
CA LYS A 105 7.81 22.13 -13.38
C LYS A 105 6.63 22.64 -12.55
N PRO A 106 6.16 21.91 -11.51
CA PRO A 106 5.01 22.34 -10.71
C PRO A 106 5.32 23.60 -9.89
N SER A 107 4.31 24.44 -9.70
CA SER A 107 4.37 25.60 -8.83
C SER A 107 4.06 25.18 -7.38
N PRO A 108 4.50 25.93 -6.35
CA PRO A 108 4.27 25.58 -4.94
C PRO A 108 2.80 25.46 -4.51
N VAL A 109 1.87 25.83 -5.39
CA VAL A 109 0.42 25.86 -5.14
C VAL A 109 -0.27 24.62 -5.73
N ASP A 110 0.44 23.79 -6.52
CA ASP A 110 -0.06 22.57 -7.18
C ASP A 110 0.48 21.28 -6.54
#